data_AF-A0A316TUK6-F1
#
_entry.id   AF-A0A316TUK6-F1
#
_cell.length_a   1.000
_cell.length_b   1.000
_cell.length_c   1.000
_cell.angle_alpha   90.00
_cell.angle_beta   90.00
_cell.angle_gamma   90.00
#
_symmetry.space_group_name_H-M   'P 1'
#
loop_
_entity.id
_entity.type
_entity.pdbx_description
1 polymer ?
#
loop_
_entity_poly.entity_id
_entity_poly.type
_entity_poly.pdbx_seq_one_letter_code
_entity_poly.pdbx_strand_id
1 'polypeptide(L)'
;MKKLFVLPLLFLAALVNARDFEEKPIDEFPELDQFDSVMAFQDYIDEYQQIMMAAYKNFIEFYPFPTTMAVFTDELSDFKQGKGSVQLSPDKPLPRDLIIRMVKFRRDELLKDKARGSF
;
A
#
# COMPACT_ATOMS: atom_id res chain seq x y z
N MET A 1 -21.58 7.76 16.51
CA MET A 1 -21.35 7.90 15.06
C MET A 1 -19.88 8.23 14.85
N LYS A 2 -19.06 7.24 14.47
CA LYS A 2 -17.63 7.45 14.21
C LYS A 2 -17.48 7.75 12.72
N LYS A 3 -17.06 8.97 12.39
CA LYS A 3 -16.77 9.35 11.01
C LYS A 3 -15.57 8.53 10.54
N LEU A 4 -15.83 7.58 9.66
CA LEU A 4 -14.80 6.84 8.92
C LEU A 4 -14.04 7.85 8.06
N PHE A 5 -12.79 8.10 8.42
CA PHE A 5 -11.91 9.04 7.71
C PHE A 5 -11.38 8.33 6.45
N VAL A 6 -12.22 8.15 5.44
CA VAL A 6 -11.84 7.60 4.11
C VAL A 6 -11.04 8.64 3.29
N LEU A 7 -11.05 9.89 3.72
CA LEU A 7 -10.51 11.04 2.98
C LEU A 7 -8.95 11.13 2.83
N PRO A 8 -8.07 10.57 3.70
CA PRO A 8 -6.62 10.68 3.51
C PRO A 8 -6.07 9.69 2.48
N LEU A 9 -6.83 8.64 2.17
CA LEU A 9 -6.44 7.49 1.35
C LEU A 9 -6.63 7.79 -0.15
N LEU A 10 -7.81 8.28 -0.55
CA LEU A 10 -8.08 8.77 -1.93
C LEU A 10 -7.14 9.92 -2.37
N PHE A 11 -6.59 10.69 -1.43
CA PHE A 11 -5.66 11.76 -1.74
C PHE A 11 -4.24 11.25 -2.04
N LEU A 12 -3.81 10.18 -1.38
CA LEU A 12 -2.54 9.51 -1.67
C LEU A 12 -2.57 8.89 -3.07
N ALA A 13 -3.73 8.37 -3.45
CA ALA A 13 -4.02 7.89 -4.77
C ALA A 13 -3.78 8.97 -5.85
N ALA A 14 -4.41 10.13 -5.72
CA ALA A 14 -4.23 11.24 -6.66
C ALA A 14 -2.77 11.74 -6.79
N LEU A 15 -1.95 11.61 -5.74
CA LEU A 15 -0.54 12.07 -5.72
C LEU A 15 0.41 11.17 -6.51
N VAL A 16 0.06 9.90 -6.74
CA VAL A 16 0.94 8.93 -7.42
C VAL A 16 0.83 9.01 -8.95
N ASN A 17 -0.10 9.79 -9.52
CA ASN A 17 -0.47 9.73 -10.95
C ASN A 17 -0.92 8.32 -11.39
N ALA A 18 -1.28 7.43 -10.46
CA ALA A 18 -1.95 6.19 -10.83
C ALA A 18 -3.38 6.59 -11.24
N ARG A 19 -3.65 6.46 -12.54
CA ARG A 19 -4.92 6.89 -13.15
C ARG A 19 -6.10 6.03 -12.70
N ASP A 20 -5.83 4.85 -12.15
CA ASP A 20 -6.83 3.82 -11.89
C ASP A 20 -6.66 3.26 -10.46
N PHE A 21 -6.99 4.08 -9.47
CA PHE A 21 -7.18 3.59 -8.10
C PHE A 21 -8.55 2.95 -7.98
N GLU A 22 -8.57 1.66 -7.70
CA GLU A 22 -9.80 0.93 -7.44
C GLU A 22 -9.90 0.63 -5.95
N GLU A 23 -10.88 1.27 -5.27
CA GLU A 23 -11.34 0.77 -3.99
C GLU A 23 -12.10 -0.53 -4.25
N LYS A 24 -11.52 -1.65 -3.84
CA LYS A 24 -12.16 -2.95 -3.97
C LYS A 24 -12.96 -3.29 -2.71
N PRO A 25 -14.17 -3.87 -2.86
CA PRO A 25 -14.94 -4.29 -1.71
C PRO A 25 -14.26 -5.50 -1.04
N ILE A 26 -14.32 -5.56 0.30
CA ILE A 26 -13.55 -6.52 1.12
C ILE A 26 -13.94 -7.97 0.85
N ASP A 27 -15.16 -8.21 0.36
CA ASP A 27 -15.68 -9.53 0.01
C ASP A 27 -14.93 -10.19 -1.17
N GLU A 28 -14.18 -9.43 -1.98
CA GLU A 28 -13.23 -9.98 -2.96
C GLU A 28 -11.98 -10.60 -2.31
N PHE A 29 -11.72 -10.32 -1.03
CA PHE A 29 -10.54 -10.76 -0.29
C PHE A 29 -10.95 -11.38 1.06
N PRO A 30 -11.51 -12.60 1.07
CA PRO A 30 -12.06 -13.23 2.29
C PRO A 30 -11.02 -13.43 3.40
N GLU A 31 -9.72 -13.49 3.07
CA GLU A 31 -8.62 -13.51 4.04
C GLU A 31 -8.40 -12.17 4.77
N LEU A 32 -9.08 -11.11 4.33
CA LEU A 32 -9.00 -9.74 4.83
C LEU A 32 -10.29 -9.30 5.55
N ASP A 33 -11.18 -10.25 5.91
CA ASP A 33 -12.48 -10.01 6.56
C ASP A 33 -12.42 -9.21 7.87
N GLN A 34 -11.25 -9.20 8.50
CA GLN A 34 -10.96 -8.50 9.75
C GLN A 34 -10.65 -7.00 9.55
N PHE A 35 -10.66 -6.49 8.32
CA PHE A 35 -10.31 -5.10 7.99
C PHE A 35 -11.54 -4.24 7.70
N ASP A 36 -11.50 -2.96 8.08
CA ASP A 36 -12.61 -2.03 7.87
C ASP A 36 -12.64 -1.48 6.42
N SER A 37 -11.49 -1.48 5.72
CA SER A 37 -11.34 -1.10 4.30
C SER A 37 -9.96 -1.50 3.76
N VAL A 38 -9.87 -1.89 2.49
CA VAL A 38 -8.61 -2.20 1.79
C VAL A 38 -8.43 -1.30 0.57
N MET A 39 -7.23 -0.76 0.39
CA MET A 39 -6.83 -0.07 -0.83
C MET A 39 -5.68 -0.81 -1.51
N ALA A 40 -5.82 -1.05 -2.80
CA ALA A 40 -4.79 -1.58 -3.67
C ALA A 40 -4.27 -0.49 -4.62
N PHE A 41 -2.97 -0.45 -4.84
CA PHE A 41 -2.33 0.45 -5.81
C PHE A 41 -2.14 -0.34 -7.12
N GLN A 42 -3.12 -0.29 -8.01
CA GLN A 42 -3.12 -1.00 -9.29
C GLN A 42 -2.59 -0.10 -10.42
N ASP A 43 -1.45 -0.45 -11.00
CA ASP A 43 -1.04 0.00 -12.34
C ASP A 43 -0.92 -1.28 -13.18
N TYR A 44 -1.93 -1.63 -14.01
CA TYR A 44 -2.01 -2.64 -15.11
C TYR A 44 -0.91 -3.74 -15.26
N ILE A 45 -0.41 -4.26 -14.15
CA ILE A 45 0.65 -5.24 -14.01
C ILE A 45 0.22 -6.15 -12.86
N ASP A 46 0.39 -7.45 -13.09
CA ASP A 46 -0.05 -8.60 -12.30
C ASP A 46 -0.55 -8.29 -10.87
N GLU A 47 -1.81 -8.61 -10.64
CA GLU A 47 -2.63 -8.31 -9.45
C GLU A 47 -1.96 -8.76 -8.14
N TYR A 48 -1.12 -9.79 -8.19
CA TYR A 48 -0.48 -10.40 -7.02
C TYR A 48 0.72 -9.66 -6.46
N GLN A 49 1.16 -8.58 -7.08
CA GLN A 49 2.49 -8.02 -6.86
C GLN A 49 2.48 -6.53 -6.44
N GLN A 50 1.35 -6.04 -5.92
CA GLN A 50 1.11 -4.63 -5.63
C GLN A 50 1.49 -4.19 -4.21
N ILE A 51 1.53 -2.88 -4.04
CA ILE A 51 1.51 -2.26 -2.72
C ILE A 51 0.05 -2.15 -2.27
N MET A 52 -0.24 -2.52 -1.02
CA MET A 52 -1.58 -2.44 -0.43
C MET A 52 -1.58 -1.69 0.88
N MET A 53 -2.73 -1.16 1.27
CA MET A 53 -2.99 -0.59 2.59
C MET A 53 -4.33 -1.07 3.13
N ALA A 54 -4.38 -1.45 4.39
CA ALA A 54 -5.62 -1.78 5.09
C ALA A 54 -5.75 -0.92 6.35
N ALA A 55 -6.93 -0.36 6.60
CA ALA A 55 -7.20 0.42 7.80
C ALA A 55 -7.86 -0.45 8.88
N TYR A 56 -7.32 -0.36 10.10
CA TYR A 56 -7.85 -1.00 11.30
C TYR A 56 -8.15 0.07 12.35
N LYS A 57 -8.91 -0.32 13.36
CA LYS A 57 -9.27 0.55 14.48
C LYS A 57 -8.10 1.30 15.13
N ASN A 58 -6.92 0.67 15.23
CA ASN A 58 -5.77 1.21 15.98
C ASN A 58 -4.55 1.50 15.10
N PHE A 59 -4.53 1.06 13.85
CA PHE A 59 -3.39 1.19 12.95
C PHE A 59 -3.81 1.09 11.49
N ILE A 60 -2.95 1.57 10.61
CA ILE A 60 -3.05 1.35 9.17
C ILE A 60 -1.93 0.38 8.82
N GLU A 61 -2.28 -0.78 8.30
CA GLU A 61 -1.31 -1.77 7.84
C GLU A 61 -0.95 -1.45 6.38
N PHE A 62 0.35 -1.33 6.12
CA PHE A 62 0.91 -1.03 4.82
C PHE A 62 1.75 -2.22 4.34
N TYR A 63 1.51 -2.67 3.12
CA TYR A 63 2.13 -3.84 2.51
C TYR A 63 2.97 -3.42 1.30
N PRO A 64 4.21 -2.96 1.50
CA PRO A 64 5.06 -2.43 0.42
C PRO A 64 5.67 -3.45 -0.54
N PHE A 65 5.42 -4.75 -0.36
CA PHE A 65 6.10 -5.87 -1.02
C PHE A 65 7.57 -6.08 -0.55
N PRO A 66 8.08 -7.33 -0.44
CA PRO A 66 9.39 -7.60 0.17
C PRO A 66 10.60 -6.92 -0.49
N THR A 67 10.65 -6.85 -1.82
CA THR A 67 11.77 -6.20 -2.54
C THR A 67 11.82 -4.70 -2.25
N THR A 68 10.67 -4.04 -2.17
CA THR A 68 10.56 -2.64 -1.74
C THR A 68 10.98 -2.49 -0.28
N MET A 69 10.54 -3.36 0.65
CA MET A 69 10.98 -3.27 2.05
C MET A 69 12.50 -3.32 2.18
N ALA A 70 13.15 -4.20 1.39
CA ALA A 70 14.60 -4.34 1.41
C ALA A 70 15.33 -3.04 0.98
N VAL A 71 14.78 -2.29 0.02
CA VAL A 71 15.37 -1.02 -0.44
C VAL A 71 15.17 0.11 0.58
N PHE A 72 14.06 0.10 1.31
CA PHE A 72 13.69 1.17 2.23
C PHE A 72 13.89 0.78 3.71
N THR A 73 14.71 -0.24 4.00
CA THR A 73 14.84 -0.82 5.35
C THR A 73 15.21 0.21 6.41
N ASP A 74 16.18 1.09 6.14
CA ASP A 74 16.62 2.11 7.09
C ASP A 74 15.51 3.11 7.42
N GLU A 75 14.73 3.52 6.42
CA GLU A 75 13.61 4.47 6.59
C GLU A 75 12.40 3.81 7.24
N LEU A 76 12.27 2.49 7.12
CA LEU A 76 11.23 1.70 7.77
C LEU A 76 11.55 1.36 9.24
N SER A 77 12.78 1.61 9.70
CA SER A 77 13.24 1.22 11.05
C SER A 77 12.46 1.91 12.18
N ASP A 78 11.92 3.10 11.93
CA ASP A 78 11.11 3.86 12.88
C ASP A 78 9.66 3.36 13.01
N PHE A 79 9.24 2.43 12.15
CA PHE A 79 7.89 1.89 12.13
C PHE A 79 7.86 0.46 12.69
N LYS A 80 6.73 0.07 13.25
CA LYS A 80 6.52 -1.32 13.65
C LYS A 80 6.35 -2.17 12.39
N GLN A 81 7.14 -3.24 12.26
CA GLN A 81 7.14 -4.09 11.08
C GLN A 81 6.56 -5.48 11.39
N GLY A 82 5.84 -6.04 10.42
CA GLY A 82 5.36 -7.42 10.39
C GLY A 82 6.02 -8.22 9.26
N LYS A 83 5.56 -9.45 9.01
CA LYS A 83 6.08 -10.29 7.91
C LYS A 83 5.59 -9.72 6.57
N GLY A 84 6.38 -8.83 5.97
CA GLY A 84 6.05 -8.18 4.69
C GLY A 84 5.15 -6.95 4.83
N SER A 85 5.03 -6.38 6.04
CA SER A 85 4.11 -5.29 6.33
C SER A 85 4.68 -4.27 7.34
N VAL A 86 4.08 -3.11 7.39
CA VAL A 86 4.47 -1.96 8.20
C VAL A 86 3.22 -1.35 8.83
N GLN A 87 3.22 -1.16 10.15
CA GLN A 87 2.12 -0.53 10.88
C GLN A 87 2.36 0.97 11.00
N LEU A 88 1.46 1.73 10.41
CA LEU A 88 1.38 3.18 10.52
C LEU A 88 0.38 3.55 11.62
N SER A 89 0.75 4.53 12.45
CA SER A 89 -0.13 5.05 13.48
C SER A 89 -1.20 5.95 12.85
N PRO A 90 -2.48 5.82 13.23
CA PRO A 90 -3.56 6.66 12.70
C PRO A 90 -3.54 8.07 13.30
N ASP A 91 -2.88 8.24 14.45
CA ASP A 91 -2.75 9.51 15.17
C ASP A 91 -1.55 10.35 14.70
N LYS A 92 -0.68 9.76 13.88
CA LYS A 92 0.48 10.46 13.29
C LYS A 92 0.21 10.79 11.83
N PRO A 93 0.79 11.88 11.30
CA PRO A 93 0.78 12.12 9.86
C PRO A 93 1.37 10.91 9.12
N LEU A 94 0.69 10.49 8.04
CA LEU A 94 1.22 9.48 7.15
C LEU A 94 2.58 9.94 6.58
N PRO A 95 3.60 9.07 6.49
CA PRO A 95 4.88 9.38 5.89
C PRO A 95 4.75 9.43 4.36
N ARG A 96 4.08 10.47 3.85
CA ARG A 96 3.64 10.56 2.45
C ARG A 96 4.79 10.40 1.46
N ASP A 97 5.90 11.09 1.70
CA ASP A 97 7.06 11.07 0.80
C ASP A 97 7.69 9.68 0.72
N LEU A 98 7.74 8.95 1.84
CA LEU A 98 8.20 7.56 1.88
C LEU A 98 7.25 6.66 1.09
N ILE A 99 5.94 6.74 1.33
CA ILE A 99 4.95 5.92 0.63
C ILE A 99 5.01 6.17 -0.89
N ILE A 100 5.09 7.43 -1.32
CA ILE A 100 5.18 7.79 -2.75
C ILE A 100 6.45 7.21 -3.39
N ARG A 101 7.60 7.29 -2.71
CA ARG A 101 8.85 6.70 -3.24
C ARG A 101 8.78 5.18 -3.33
N MET A 102 8.17 4.53 -2.34
CA MET A 102 7.98 3.08 -2.33
C MET A 102 7.06 2.62 -3.47
N VAL A 103 5.93 3.31 -3.68
CA VAL A 103 5.00 3.00 -4.78
C VAL A 103 5.66 3.21 -6.15
N LYS A 104 6.39 4.31 -6.33
CA LYS A 104 7.14 4.55 -7.58
C LYS A 104 8.20 3.50 -7.83
N PHE A 105 8.97 3.14 -6.80
CA PHE A 105 9.97 2.09 -6.88
C PHE A 105 9.34 0.77 -7.33
N ARG A 106 8.23 0.36 -6.68
CA ARG A 106 7.57 -0.90 -6.98
C ARG A 106 7.03 -0.93 -8.41
N ARG A 107 6.39 0.14 -8.86
CA ARG A 107 5.91 0.27 -10.24
C ARG A 107 7.07 0.12 -11.24
N ASP A 108 8.19 0.80 -11.00
CA ASP A 108 9.34 0.74 -11.90
C ASP A 108 10.02 -0.64 -11.92
N GLU A 109 10.01 -1.36 -10.80
CA GLU A 109 10.44 -2.75 -10.71
C GLU A 109 9.54 -3.67 -11.56
N LEU A 110 8.23 -3.56 -11.39
CA LEU A 110 7.22 -4.30 -12.15
C LEU A 110 7.33 -4.09 -13.66
N LEU A 111 7.52 -2.84 -14.09
CA LEU A 111 7.73 -2.51 -15.51
C LEU A 111 9.00 -3.16 -16.07
N LYS A 112 10.08 -3.22 -15.28
CA LYS A 112 11.33 -3.86 -15.69
C LYS A 112 11.19 -5.37 -15.81
N ASP A 113 10.52 -6.01 -14.84
CA ASP A 113 10.30 -7.45 -14.90
C ASP A 113 9.44 -7.80 -16.11
N LYS A 114 8.47 -6.94 -16.48
CA LYS A 114 7.60 -7.17 -17.65
C LYS A 114 8.39 -7.12 -18.94
N ALA A 115 9.30 -6.15 -19.04
CA ALA A 115 10.23 -6.08 -20.17
C ALA A 115 11.17 -7.29 -20.26
N ARG A 116 11.45 -7.99 -19.15
CA ARG A 116 12.29 -9.19 -19.10
C ARG A 116 11.53 -10.50 -19.36
N GLY A 117 10.19 -10.46 -19.42
CA GLY A 117 9.37 -11.66 -19.59
C GLY A 117 9.39 -12.59 -18.37
N SER A 118 9.57 -12.05 -17.16
CA SER A 118 9.70 -12.83 -15.91
C SER A 118 8.36 -13.16 -15.24
N PHE A 119 7.27 -13.31 -16.02
CA PHE A 119 5.91 -13.64 -15.56
C PHE A 119 5.55 -15.06 -15.98
#